data_AF-A0A932BNX3-F1
#
_entry.id   AF-A0A932BNX3-F1
#
_cell.length_a   1.000
_cell.length_b   1.000
_cell.length_c   1.000
_cell.angle_alpha   90.00
_cell.angle_beta   90.00
_cell.angle_gamma   90.00
#
_symmetry.space_group_name_H-M   'P 1'
#
loop_
_entity.id
_entity.type
_entity.pdbx_description
1 polymer ?
#
loop_
_entity_poly.entity_id
_entity_poly.type
_entity_poly.pdbx_seq_one_letter_code
_entity_poly.pdbx_strand_id
1 'polypeptide(L)' 'MARLMLPDAVPNMNREQLIRRLRARALRGGLAEQVWWNGELLHVSEALARASDLPEDEPIQARGDDVVVLRQLQWNDS' A
#
# COMPACT_ATOMS: atom_id res chain seq x y z
N MET A 1 -29.56 -19.41 10.03
CA MET A 1 -29.19 -18.62 8.84
C MET A 1 -27.87 -17.93 9.12
N ALA A 2 -26.76 -18.50 8.64
CA ALA A 2 -25.43 -17.95 8.87
C ALA A 2 -25.20 -16.77 7.92
N ARG A 3 -25.05 -15.57 8.50
CA ARG A 3 -24.65 -14.37 7.77
C ARG A 3 -23.20 -14.59 7.35
N LEU A 4 -22.96 -14.72 6.04
CA LEU A 4 -21.63 -14.64 5.45
C LEU A 4 -21.02 -13.31 5.89
N MET A 5 -20.16 -13.35 6.91
CA MET A 5 -19.21 -12.27 7.18
C MET A 5 -18.33 -12.20 5.94
N LEU A 6 -18.56 -11.18 5.10
CA LEU A 6 -17.54 -10.72 4.16
C LEU A 6 -16.26 -10.57 4.99
N PRO A 7 -15.16 -11.27 4.65
CA PRO A 7 -13.91 -11.06 5.36
C PRO A 7 -13.62 -9.56 5.29
N ASP A 8 -13.36 -8.96 6.45
CA ASP A 8 -12.90 -7.58 6.64
C ASP A 8 -12.50 -6.95 5.31
N ALA A 9 -13.40 -6.14 4.75
CA ALA A 9 -13.05 -5.29 3.63
C ALA A 9 -11.87 -4.47 4.13
N VAL A 10 -10.65 -4.86 3.74
CA VAL A 10 -9.43 -4.14 4.07
C VAL A 10 -9.74 -2.71 3.68
N PRO A 11 -9.80 -1.77 4.64
CA PRO A 11 -10.33 -0.45 4.35
C PRO A 11 -9.50 0.09 3.20
N ASN A 12 -10.18 0.42 2.10
CA ASN A 12 -9.56 1.00 0.92
C ASN A 12 -8.81 2.24 1.43
N MET A 13 -7.48 2.17 1.41
CA MET A 13 -6.62 3.16 2.01
C MET A 13 -6.33 4.23 0.95
N ASN A 14 -6.56 5.49 1.25
CA ASN A 14 -6.30 6.54 0.27
C ASN A 14 -4.81 6.86 0.22
N ARG A 15 -4.36 7.47 -0.89
CA ARG A 15 -2.96 7.88 -1.10
C ARG A 15 -2.35 8.62 0.09
N GLU A 16 -3.07 9.58 0.64
CA GLU A 16 -2.59 10.36 1.78
C GLU A 16 -2.35 9.51 3.03
N GLN A 17 -3.20 8.51 3.26
CA GLN A 17 -3.05 7.58 4.37
C GLN A 17 -1.82 6.68 4.15
N LEU A 18 -1.56 6.24 2.92
CA LEU A 18 -0.33 5.53 2.54
C LEU A 18 0.91 6.36 2.80
N ILE A 19 0.95 7.59 2.32
CA ILE A 19 2.09 8.49 2.53
C ILE A 19 2.31 8.72 4.03
N ARG A 20 1.26 8.97 4.81
CA ARG A 20 1.37 9.15 6.27
C ARG A 20 1.92 7.90 6.95
N ARG A 21 1.49 6.70 6.55
CA ARG A 21 1.96 5.43 7.11
C ARG A 21 3.44 5.20 6.79
N LEU A 22 3.85 5.40 5.54
CA LEU A 22 5.23 5.25 5.11
C LEU A 22 6.15 6.27 5.82
N ARG A 23 5.72 7.52 5.99
CA ARG A 23 6.44 8.51 6.79
C ARG A 23 6.58 8.09 8.25
N ALA A 24 5.50 7.59 8.87
CA ALA A 24 5.55 7.10 10.24
C ALA A 24 6.46 5.87 10.41
N ARG A 25 6.65 5.07 9.36
CA ARG A 25 7.62 3.98 9.33
C ARG A 25 9.05 4.52 9.19
N ALA A 26 9.27 5.43 8.26
CA ALA A 26 10.57 6.10 8.06
C ALA A 26 11.06 6.80 9.34
N LEU A 27 10.15 7.41 10.12
CA LEU A 27 10.48 8.04 11.39
C LEU A 27 10.89 7.03 12.48
N ARG A 28 10.42 5.77 12.42
CA ARG A 28 10.70 4.74 13.41
C ARG A 28 11.94 3.89 13.09
N GLY A 29 12.14 3.53 11.83
CA GLY A 29 13.22 2.64 11.39
C GLY A 29 14.18 3.24 10.37
N GLY A 30 13.94 4.46 9.90
CA GLY A 30 14.71 5.12 8.84
C GLY A 30 14.18 4.83 7.44
N LEU A 31 14.71 5.55 6.45
CA LEU A 31 14.32 5.44 5.04
C LEU A 31 14.80 4.14 4.36
N ALA A 32 15.78 3.47 4.96
CA ALA A 32 16.32 2.20 4.47
C ALA A 32 15.43 0.99 4.81
N GLU A 33 14.41 1.17 5.64
CA GLU A 33 13.39 0.15 5.91
C GLU A 33 12.76 -0.34 4.61
N GLN A 34 12.32 -1.59 4.60
CA GLN A 34 11.72 -2.22 3.43
C GLN A 34 10.21 -2.42 3.61
N VAL A 35 9.49 -2.39 2.51
CA VAL A 35 8.03 -2.59 2.41
C VAL A 35 7.74 -3.41 1.16
N TRP A 36 6.75 -4.28 1.23
CA TRP A 36 6.30 -5.03 0.07
C TRP A 36 5.30 -4.19 -0.72
N TRP A 37 5.56 -3.97 -2.00
CA TRP A 37 4.76 -3.17 -2.92
C TRP A 37 4.39 -4.01 -4.13
N ASN A 38 3.13 -4.41 -4.24
CA ASN A 38 2.64 -5.31 -5.29
C ASN A 38 3.48 -6.59 -5.44
N GLY A 39 4.03 -7.10 -4.34
CA GLY A 39 4.93 -8.26 -4.34
C GLY A 39 6.41 -7.94 -4.60
N GLU A 40 6.78 -6.68 -4.84
CA GLU A 40 8.18 -6.23 -4.91
C GLU A 40 8.66 -5.71 -3.56
N LEU A 41 9.88 -6.09 -3.13
CA LEU A 41 10.46 -5.56 -1.89
C LEU A 41 11.16 -4.21 -2.19
N LEU A 42 10.59 -3.11 -1.72
CA LEU A 42 11.08 -1.75 -1.96
C LEU A 42 11.56 -1.09 -0.67
N HIS A 43 12.51 -0.17 -0.77
CA HIS A 43 12.81 0.73 0.34
C HIS A 43 11.67 1.71 0.58
N VAL A 44 11.47 2.14 1.83
CA VAL A 44 10.43 3.10 2.20
C VAL A 44 10.60 4.43 1.47
N SER A 45 11.83 4.86 1.18
CA SER A 45 12.09 6.04 0.33
C SER A 45 11.52 5.88 -1.08
N GLU A 46 11.70 4.72 -1.71
CA GLU A 46 11.16 4.43 -3.04
C GLU A 46 9.63 4.28 -3.00
N ALA A 47 9.10 3.60 -1.98
CA ALA A 47 7.67 3.48 -1.78
C ALA A 47 6.99 4.84 -1.56
N LEU A 48 7.65 5.79 -0.89
CA LEU A 48 7.15 7.17 -0.74
C LEU A 48 7.11 7.92 -2.07
N ALA A 49 8.12 7.72 -2.92
CA ALA A 49 8.16 8.31 -4.25
C ALA A 49 7.02 7.73 -5.12
N ARG A 50 6.87 6.40 -5.16
CA ARG A 50 5.78 5.73 -5.88
C ARG A 50 4.40 6.15 -5.35
N ALA A 51 4.22 6.20 -4.03
CA ALA A 51 2.97 6.63 -3.41
C ALA A 51 2.59 8.08 -3.74
N SER A 52 3.59 8.96 -3.94
CA SER A 52 3.34 10.36 -4.32
C SER A 52 2.90 10.51 -5.77
N ASP A 53 3.31 9.57 -6.64
CA ASP A 53 2.93 9.53 -8.06
C ASP A 53 1.53 8.92 -8.28
N LEU A 54 0.99 8.19 -7.30
CA LEU A 54 -0.34 7.61 -7.40
C LEU A 54 -1.43 8.69 -7.55
N PRO A 55 -2.49 8.42 -8.34
CA PRO A 55 -3.65 9.27 -8.40
C PRO A 55 -4.39 9.30 -7.05
N GLU A 56 -5.15 10.36 -6.79
CA GLU A 56 -5.85 10.54 -5.51
C GLU A 56 -6.94 9.48 -5.24
N ASP A 57 -7.56 8.98 -6.31
CA ASP A 57 -8.63 7.97 -6.29
C ASP A 57 -8.10 6.54 -6.39
N GLU A 58 -6.78 6.35 -6.28
CA GLU A 58 -6.17 5.04 -6.44
C GLU A 58 -6.63 4.07 -5.33
N PRO A 59 -7.26 2.93 -5.68
CA PRO A 59 -7.66 1.94 -4.69
C PRO A 59 -6.45 1.16 -4.18
N ILE A 60 -5.98 1.51 -2.98
CA ILE A 60 -4.84 0.88 -2.33
C ILE A 60 -5.33 -0.01 -1.18
N GLN A 61 -4.83 -1.24 -1.14
CA GLN A 61 -4.98 -2.13 0.00
C GLN A 61 -3.64 -2.19 0.74
N ALA A 62 -3.61 -1.84 2.03
CA ALA A 62 -2.38 -1.91 2.82
C ALA A 62 -2.60 -2.79 4.06
N ARG A 63 -1.90 -3.93 4.11
CA ARG A 63 -1.97 -4.88 5.22
C ARG A 63 -0.59 -5.06 5.85
N GLY A 64 -0.40 -4.55 7.06
CA GLY A 64 0.90 -4.62 7.74
C GLY A 64 1.98 -3.86 6.96
N ASP A 65 2.94 -4.60 6.40
CA ASP A 65 4.03 -4.10 5.57
C ASP A 65 3.83 -4.34 4.08
N ASP A 66 2.65 -4.84 3.72
CA ASP A 66 2.26 -5.10 2.35
C ASP A 66 1.36 -3.99 1.83
N VAL A 67 1.71 -3.45 0.67
CA VAL A 67 1.00 -2.41 -0.06
C VAL A 67 0.64 -2.98 -1.42
N VAL A 68 -0.64 -3.02 -1.71
CA VAL A 68 -1.19 -3.48 -2.98
C VAL A 68 -1.95 -2.32 -3.64
N VAL A 69 -1.51 -1.95 -4.82
CA VAL A 69 -2.12 -0.96 -5.70
C VAL A 69 -2.82 -1.72 -6.83
N LEU A 70 -4.14 -1.84 -6.75
CA LEU A 70 -4.90 -2.74 -7.62
C LEU A 70 -4.75 -2.40 -9.11
N ARG A 71 -4.63 -1.10 -9.45
CA ARG A 71 -4.48 -0.65 -10.84
C ARG A 71 -3.12 -0.99 -11.45
N GLN A 72 -2.10 -1.24 -10.64
CA GLN A 72 -0.78 -1.66 -11.11
C GLN A 72 -0.73 -3.17 -11.35
N LEU A 73 -1.55 -3.96 -10.64
CA LEU A 73 -1.65 -5.40 -10.84
C LEU A 73 -2.31 -5.78 -12.17
N GLN A 74 -3.33 -5.03 -12.60
CA GLN A 74 -4.01 -5.27 -13.90
C GLN A 74 -3.09 -5.05 -15.12
N TRP A 75 -1.92 -4.43 -14.94
CA TRP A 75 -1.00 -4.17 -16.04
C TRP A 75 0.06 -5.26 -16.25
N ASN A 76 0.27 -6.13 -15.26
CA ASN A 76 1.35 -7.12 -15.27
C ASN A 76 0.93 -8.53 -15.76
N ASP A 77 -0.30 -8.67 -16.29
CA ASP A 77 -0.86 -9.95 -16.77
C ASP A 77 -0.92 -10.05 -18.32
N SER A 78 -0.08 -9.29 -19.06
CA SER A 78 0.02 -9.37 -20.53
C SER A 78 1.31 -10.00 -21.04
#